data_AF-A0A101NNN9-F1
#
_entry.id   AF-A0A101NNN9-F1
#
_cell.length_a   1.000
_cell.length_b   1.000
_cell.length_c   1.000
_cell.angle_alpha   90.00
_cell.angle_beta   90.00
_cell.angle_gamma   90.00
#
_symmetry.space_group_name_H-M   'P 1'
#
loop_
_entity.id
_entity.type
_entity.pdbx_description
1 polymer ?
#
loop_
_entity_poly.entity_id
_entity_poly.type
_entity_poly.pdbx_seq_one_letter_code
_entity_poly.pdbx_strand_id
1 'polypeptide(L)'
;MTGPRTGSDPASPGLEASWCATGLGDHRHCHHTYACYPYASLPPLDPDRYTGRFDWLGPAGEPVAEQVTRLTALAAELAAGGLTLPQDFVTFRTGSRRHTARDTVSVTGCWPDLSDPLPSPAEPGAALVRFLRDQQDCVLWYLYLRPTGEASVVQSCLDHEYEAQRDGRRTESDPEESEEQRAAIFWCAPSFEEFAHRFWIENRVWRATRGEDLPGLEPQLRDHLRHYAPPEVSV
;
A
#
# COMPACT_ATOMS: atom_id res chain seq x y z
N MET A 1 -21.51 -5.76 0.87
CA MET A 1 -21.49 -6.77 1.95
C MET A 1 -20.71 -6.14 3.10
N THR A 2 -21.41 -5.58 4.09
CA THR A 2 -20.81 -4.82 5.19
C THR A 2 -20.34 -5.78 6.29
N GLY A 3 -19.04 -6.05 6.32
CA GLY A 3 -18.40 -6.72 7.45
C GLY A 3 -18.39 -5.84 8.72
N PRO A 4 -18.08 -6.41 9.90
CA PRO A 4 -18.03 -5.65 11.14
C PRO A 4 -16.92 -4.58 11.06
N ARG A 5 -17.26 -3.33 11.41
CA ARG A 5 -16.30 -2.21 11.51
C ARG A 5 -15.15 -2.60 12.44
N THR A 6 -13.98 -2.84 11.88
CA THR A 6 -12.77 -3.16 12.63
C THR A 6 -12.14 -1.91 13.22
N GLY A 7 -11.58 -2.04 14.43
CA GLY A 7 -11.11 -0.91 15.25
C GLY A 7 -10.18 0.04 14.50
N SER A 8 -10.36 1.34 14.76
CA SER A 8 -9.48 2.39 14.27
C SER A 8 -8.08 2.20 14.84
N ASP A 9 -7.08 2.06 13.98
CA ASP A 9 -5.69 2.20 14.37
C ASP A 9 -5.47 3.68 14.79
N PRO A 10 -4.83 3.98 15.94
CA PRO A 10 -4.56 5.36 16.34
C PRO A 10 -3.73 6.14 15.30
N ALA A 11 -3.02 5.47 14.39
CA ALA A 11 -2.30 6.10 13.29
C ALA A 11 -3.17 6.35 12.04
N SER A 12 -4.42 5.86 11.98
CA SER A 12 -5.28 6.05 10.81
C SER A 12 -5.94 7.44 10.84
N PRO A 13 -5.95 8.19 9.72
CA PRO A 13 -6.48 9.55 9.66
C PRO A 13 -8.03 9.56 9.55
N GLY A 14 -8.71 8.79 10.41
CA GLY A 14 -10.16 8.61 10.36
C GLY A 14 -10.65 7.71 9.22
N LEU A 15 -9.73 7.03 8.53
CA LEU A 15 -9.99 5.99 7.53
C LEU A 15 -10.06 4.61 8.18
N GLU A 16 -10.86 3.71 7.60
CA GLU A 16 -10.90 2.32 8.04
C GLU A 16 -9.56 1.63 7.72
N ALA A 17 -8.96 1.01 8.73
CA ALA A 17 -7.67 0.33 8.63
C ALA A 17 -7.85 -1.10 8.12
N SER A 18 -7.30 -1.40 6.94
CA SER A 18 -7.43 -2.70 6.30
C SER A 18 -6.26 -2.98 5.37
N TRP A 19 -5.94 -4.26 5.24
CA TRP A 19 -4.87 -4.74 4.37
C TRP A 19 -5.45 -5.64 3.28
N CYS A 20 -5.44 -5.17 2.03
CA CYS A 20 -5.88 -5.98 0.89
C CYS A 20 -4.70 -6.81 0.39
N ALA A 21 -4.83 -8.13 0.49
CA ALA A 21 -3.81 -9.07 0.07
C ALA A 21 -4.39 -10.40 -0.38
N THR A 22 -3.53 -11.22 -0.97
CA THR A 22 -3.83 -12.60 -1.34
C THR A 22 -3.84 -13.51 -0.09
N GLY A 23 -4.35 -14.72 -0.24
CA GLY A 23 -4.36 -15.74 0.82
C GLY A 23 -3.01 -16.44 0.98
N LEU A 24 -2.65 -16.83 2.19
CA LEU A 24 -1.38 -17.50 2.53
C LEU A 24 -1.55 -19.01 2.73
N GLY A 25 -2.24 -19.66 1.79
CA GLY A 25 -2.64 -21.07 1.90
C GLY A 25 -3.61 -21.29 3.07
N ASP A 26 -3.36 -22.34 3.85
CA ASP A 26 -4.20 -22.70 5.01
C ASP A 26 -4.04 -21.75 6.20
N HIS A 27 -3.05 -20.85 6.17
CA HIS A 27 -2.78 -19.91 7.25
C HIS A 27 -3.68 -18.67 7.16
N ARG A 28 -4.04 -18.25 5.95
CA ARG A 28 -4.94 -17.09 5.74
C ARG A 28 -5.75 -17.28 4.48
N HIS A 29 -7.04 -17.55 4.64
CA HIS A 29 -7.94 -17.78 3.51
C HIS A 29 -8.24 -16.50 2.73
N CYS A 30 -8.38 -16.66 1.41
CA CYS A 30 -8.79 -15.62 0.49
C CYS A 30 -9.80 -16.19 -0.49
N HIS A 31 -10.99 -15.59 -0.58
CA HIS A 31 -12.09 -16.11 -1.41
C HIS A 31 -11.94 -15.75 -2.90
N HIS A 32 -11.15 -14.71 -3.22
CA HIS A 32 -10.89 -14.22 -4.58
C HIS A 32 -9.38 -14.01 -4.78
N THR A 33 -8.98 -13.19 -5.76
CA THR A 33 -7.59 -12.76 -5.93
C THR A 33 -7.10 -12.03 -4.68
N TYR A 34 -7.94 -11.15 -4.13
CA TYR A 34 -7.66 -10.42 -2.89
C TYR A 34 -8.81 -10.55 -1.88
N ALA A 35 -8.47 -10.32 -0.62
CA ALA A 35 -9.40 -10.05 0.46
C ALA A 35 -8.86 -8.93 1.35
N CYS A 36 -9.78 -8.18 1.96
CA CYS A 36 -9.46 -7.15 2.94
C CYS A 36 -9.40 -7.77 4.34
N TYR A 37 -8.22 -7.77 4.94
CA TYR A 37 -8.00 -8.28 6.29
C TYR A 37 -8.00 -7.13 7.31
N PRO A 38 -8.61 -7.32 8.50
CA PRO A 38 -8.53 -6.35 9.58
C PRO A 38 -7.07 -6.03 9.90
N TYR A 39 -6.69 -4.76 9.96
CA TYR A 39 -5.29 -4.39 10.19
C TYR A 39 -4.73 -4.97 11.50
N ALA A 40 -5.55 -5.00 12.55
CA ALA A 40 -5.22 -5.60 13.85
C ALA A 40 -4.98 -7.13 13.82
N SER A 41 -5.39 -7.82 12.75
CA SER A 41 -5.12 -9.26 12.57
C SER A 41 -3.74 -9.55 12.00
N LEU A 42 -3.04 -8.53 11.51
CA LEU A 42 -1.76 -8.70 10.83
C LEU A 42 -0.62 -8.89 11.84
N PRO A 43 0.47 -9.57 11.45
CA PRO A 43 1.68 -9.64 12.25
C PRO A 43 2.19 -8.23 12.53
N PRO A 44 2.50 -7.91 13.80
CA PRO A 44 3.03 -6.62 14.16
C PRO A 44 4.38 -6.41 13.49
N LEU A 45 4.63 -5.17 13.08
CA LEU A 45 5.91 -4.74 12.54
C LEU A 45 6.53 -3.74 13.51
N ASP A 46 7.86 -3.77 13.60
CA ASP A 46 8.62 -2.87 14.47
C ASP A 46 8.84 -1.54 13.73
N PRO A 47 8.18 -0.44 14.16
CA PRO A 47 8.23 0.83 13.46
C PRO A 47 9.65 1.44 13.43
N ASP A 48 10.48 1.12 14.43
CA ASP A 48 11.85 1.66 14.53
C ASP A 48 12.78 1.12 13.40
N ARG A 49 12.34 0.08 12.68
CA ARG A 49 13.08 -0.48 11.54
C ARG A 49 12.86 0.32 10.25
N TYR A 50 11.85 1.19 10.19
CA TYR A 50 11.46 1.91 8.97
C TYR A 50 11.99 3.34 8.96
N THR A 51 13.27 3.48 8.61
CA THR A 51 14.01 4.75 8.65
C THR A 51 14.02 5.52 7.32
N GLY A 52 13.32 5.01 6.30
CA GLY A 52 13.37 5.43 4.91
C GLY A 52 14.56 4.86 4.13
N ARG A 53 15.42 4.05 4.77
CA ARG A 53 16.65 3.53 4.17
C ARG A 53 16.49 2.18 3.51
N PHE A 54 15.43 1.42 3.78
CA PHE A 54 15.21 0.09 3.20
C PHE A 54 16.38 -0.87 3.45
N ASP A 55 16.96 -0.83 4.65
CA ASP A 55 18.14 -1.64 4.99
C ASP A 55 17.85 -3.15 4.85
N TRP A 56 16.58 -3.56 4.99
CA TRP A 56 16.10 -4.93 4.78
C TRP A 56 16.09 -5.38 3.30
N LEU A 57 16.13 -4.47 2.32
CA LEU A 57 16.31 -4.80 0.89
C LEU A 57 17.77 -4.79 0.45
N GLY A 58 18.67 -4.29 1.30
CA GLY A 58 20.07 -4.04 0.94
C GLY A 58 20.28 -2.76 0.11
N PRO A 59 21.43 -2.65 -0.58
CA PRO A 59 21.85 -1.42 -1.25
C PRO A 59 20.88 -0.95 -2.35
N ALA A 60 20.65 0.37 -2.43
CA ALA A 60 19.76 0.98 -3.41
C ALA A 60 20.19 0.78 -4.88
N GLY A 61 21.50 0.59 -5.10
CA GLY A 61 22.11 0.79 -6.41
C GLY A 61 22.20 2.27 -6.77
N GLU A 62 22.61 2.55 -8.00
CA GLU A 62 22.73 3.92 -8.50
C GLU A 62 21.34 4.56 -8.72
N PRO A 63 21.21 5.89 -8.54
CA PRO A 63 20.01 6.63 -8.92
C PRO A 63 19.69 6.50 -10.41
N VAL A 64 18.42 6.23 -10.73
CA VAL A 64 17.90 6.19 -12.10
C VAL A 64 17.46 7.59 -12.51
N ALA A 65 18.18 8.22 -13.43
CA ALA A 65 17.98 9.63 -13.82
C ALA A 65 16.53 9.96 -14.25
N GLU A 66 15.86 9.04 -14.96
CA GLU A 66 14.47 9.20 -15.34
C GLU A 66 13.54 9.25 -14.12
N GLN A 67 13.70 8.33 -13.15
CA GLN A 67 12.91 8.31 -11.92
C GLN A 67 13.18 9.56 -11.07
N VAL A 68 14.45 9.99 -10.97
CA VAL A 68 14.82 11.22 -10.27
C VAL A 68 14.13 12.43 -10.89
N THR A 69 14.15 12.54 -12.21
CA THR A 69 13.50 13.65 -12.95
C THR A 69 12.00 13.64 -12.71
N ARG A 70 11.35 12.49 -12.86
CA ARG A 70 9.89 12.33 -12.68
C ARG A 70 9.45 12.68 -11.25
N LEU A 71 10.16 12.19 -10.23
CA LEU A 71 9.80 12.48 -8.84
C LEU A 71 10.13 13.91 -8.42
N THR A 72 11.16 14.53 -9.02
CA THR A 72 11.44 15.95 -8.79
C THR A 72 10.31 16.82 -9.31
N ALA A 73 9.78 16.51 -10.51
CA ALA A 73 8.64 17.22 -11.07
C ALA A 73 7.38 17.03 -10.21
N LEU A 74 7.06 15.80 -9.83
CA LEU A 74 5.94 15.49 -8.93
C LEU A 74 6.07 16.20 -7.57
N ALA A 75 7.27 16.22 -6.98
CA ALA A 75 7.50 16.91 -5.71
C ALA A 75 7.30 18.43 -5.84
N ALA A 76 7.72 19.03 -6.96
CA ALA A 76 7.49 20.45 -7.22
C ALA A 76 6.00 20.79 -7.38
N GLU A 77 5.24 19.93 -8.07
CA GLU A 77 3.79 20.07 -8.22
C GLU A 77 3.07 19.98 -6.87
N LEU A 78 3.39 18.96 -6.07
CA LEU A 78 2.85 18.80 -4.71
C LEU A 78 3.18 20.00 -3.82
N ALA A 79 4.43 20.49 -3.88
CA ALA A 79 4.88 21.63 -3.10
C ALA A 79 4.12 22.92 -3.46
N ALA A 80 3.74 23.11 -4.73
CA ALA A 80 2.90 24.23 -5.14
C ALA A 80 1.50 24.21 -4.47
N GLY A 81 1.01 23.02 -4.10
CA GLY A 81 -0.21 22.81 -3.33
C GLY A 81 -0.02 22.74 -1.81
N GLY A 82 1.20 22.97 -1.29
CA GLY A 82 1.51 22.87 0.14
C GLY A 82 1.65 21.44 0.66
N LEU A 83 1.82 20.46 -0.23
CA LEU A 83 1.99 19.04 0.11
C LEU A 83 3.45 18.60 -0.05
N THR A 84 3.83 17.52 0.65
CA THR A 84 5.19 16.99 0.63
C THR A 84 5.19 15.54 0.16
N LEU A 85 6.10 15.21 -0.78
CA LEU A 85 6.32 13.83 -1.19
C LEU A 85 7.18 13.09 -0.13
N PRO A 86 6.80 11.89 0.32
CA PRO A 86 7.52 11.16 1.36
C PRO A 86 8.94 10.77 0.92
N GLN A 87 9.91 10.99 1.80
CA GLN A 87 11.32 10.75 1.49
C GLN A 87 11.65 9.26 1.30
N ASP A 88 10.96 8.38 2.04
CA ASP A 88 11.09 6.92 1.88
C ASP A 88 10.61 6.47 0.48
N PHE A 89 9.51 7.04 -0.01
CA PHE A 89 9.04 6.82 -1.38
C PHE A 89 10.06 7.26 -2.43
N VAL A 90 10.61 8.47 -2.30
CA VAL A 90 11.65 8.98 -3.21
C VAL A 90 12.88 8.08 -3.19
N THR A 91 13.32 7.67 -2.00
CA THR A 91 14.49 6.80 -1.81
C THR A 91 14.30 5.44 -2.45
N PHE A 92 13.10 4.87 -2.36
CA PHE A 92 12.78 3.59 -2.98
C PHE A 92 12.73 3.67 -4.50
N ARG A 93 12.02 4.67 -5.04
CA ARG A 93 11.72 4.78 -6.48
C ARG A 93 12.91 5.22 -7.33
N THR A 94 13.88 5.90 -6.74
CA THR A 94 15.07 6.38 -7.48
C THR A 94 16.19 5.34 -7.55
N GLY A 95 16.27 4.39 -6.61
CA GLY A 95 17.32 3.37 -6.59
C GLY A 95 17.12 2.27 -7.63
N SER A 96 18.11 2.04 -8.50
CA SER A 96 18.05 1.03 -9.58
C SER A 96 17.70 -0.40 -9.12
N ARG A 97 18.18 -0.82 -7.95
CA ARG A 97 17.88 -2.17 -7.40
C ARG A 97 16.58 -2.22 -6.60
N ARG A 98 16.12 -1.08 -6.08
CA ARG A 98 14.93 -1.00 -5.22
C ARG A 98 13.64 -0.89 -6.02
N HIS A 99 13.63 -0.02 -7.04
CA HIS A 99 12.42 0.18 -7.83
C HIS A 99 12.00 -1.08 -8.62
N THR A 100 12.96 -1.95 -8.99
CA THR A 100 12.72 -3.25 -9.64
C THR A 100 12.50 -4.40 -8.66
N ALA A 101 12.84 -4.23 -7.37
CA ALA A 101 12.71 -5.31 -6.39
C ALA A 101 11.26 -5.83 -6.38
N ARG A 102 10.26 -4.93 -6.32
CA ARG A 102 8.84 -5.30 -6.27
C ARG A 102 8.39 -6.21 -7.42
N ASP A 103 8.89 -5.97 -8.62
CA ASP A 103 8.56 -6.77 -9.81
C ASP A 103 8.98 -8.23 -9.62
N THR A 104 10.03 -8.47 -8.82
CA THR A 104 10.50 -9.82 -8.55
C THR A 104 9.61 -10.60 -7.60
N VAL A 105 8.74 -9.95 -6.80
CA VAL A 105 7.93 -10.63 -5.78
C VAL A 105 6.43 -10.66 -6.06
N SER A 106 5.89 -9.69 -6.80
CA SER A 106 4.45 -9.62 -7.09
C SER A 106 3.89 -10.98 -7.56
N VAL A 107 2.79 -11.44 -6.95
CA VAL A 107 2.13 -12.72 -7.26
C VAL A 107 0.84 -12.55 -8.08
N THR A 108 0.39 -11.30 -8.22
CA THR A 108 -0.84 -10.90 -8.92
C THR A 108 -0.56 -9.98 -10.10
N GLY A 109 0.72 -9.81 -10.45
CA GLY A 109 1.12 -8.98 -11.58
C GLY A 109 1.02 -7.48 -11.33
N CYS A 110 1.01 -7.03 -10.07
CA CYS A 110 1.08 -5.59 -9.78
C CYS A 110 2.31 -4.93 -10.41
N TRP A 111 2.14 -3.72 -10.95
CA TRP A 111 3.24 -2.93 -11.52
C TRP A 111 3.26 -1.49 -11.00
N PRO A 112 4.44 -0.86 -10.98
CA PRO A 112 4.62 0.57 -10.76
C PRO A 112 3.78 1.43 -11.71
N ASP A 113 2.85 2.22 -11.17
CA ASP A 113 2.08 3.17 -11.95
C ASP A 113 1.88 4.46 -11.15
N LEU A 114 2.48 5.56 -11.62
CA LEU A 114 2.52 6.83 -10.90
C LEU A 114 1.58 7.85 -11.56
N SER A 115 0.52 8.23 -10.86
CA SER A 115 -0.41 9.27 -11.31
C SER A 115 0.09 10.67 -10.98
N ASP A 116 -0.55 11.68 -11.57
CA ASP A 116 -0.51 13.06 -11.06
C ASP A 116 -1.22 13.14 -9.68
N PRO A 117 -1.00 14.20 -8.88
CA PRO A 117 -1.72 14.41 -7.63
C PRO A 117 -3.23 14.57 -7.85
N LEU A 118 -4.02 13.72 -7.20
CA LEU A 118 -5.48 13.75 -7.24
C LEU A 118 -6.03 14.33 -5.93
N PRO A 119 -7.03 15.22 -5.95
CA PRO A 119 -7.71 15.65 -4.73
C PRO A 119 -8.27 14.46 -3.96
N SER A 120 -8.09 14.44 -2.63
CA SER A 120 -8.69 13.38 -1.81
C SER A 120 -10.17 13.64 -1.53
N PRO A 121 -11.05 12.63 -1.71
CA PRO A 121 -12.44 12.73 -1.25
C PRO A 121 -12.58 12.57 0.28
N ALA A 122 -11.49 12.22 0.99
CA ALA A 122 -11.52 11.96 2.43
C ALA A 122 -11.20 13.18 3.30
N GLU A 123 -10.34 14.09 2.85
CA GLU A 123 -9.91 15.27 3.60
C GLU A 123 -9.62 16.43 2.65
N PRO A 124 -10.25 17.61 2.83
CA PRO A 124 -9.97 18.78 2.02
C PRO A 124 -8.48 19.20 2.08
N GLY A 125 -7.91 19.45 0.91
CA GLY A 125 -6.49 19.81 0.77
C GLY A 125 -5.52 18.63 0.82
N ALA A 126 -5.97 17.43 1.19
CA ALA A 126 -5.17 16.22 1.04
C ALA A 126 -5.18 15.74 -0.42
N ALA A 127 -4.15 14.98 -0.80
CA ALA A 127 -4.05 14.39 -2.13
C ALA A 127 -3.76 12.89 -2.09
N LEU A 128 -4.16 12.22 -3.17
CA LEU A 128 -3.81 10.85 -3.50
C LEU A 128 -2.82 10.85 -4.65
N VAL A 129 -1.76 10.05 -4.55
CA VAL A 129 -0.84 9.78 -5.67
C VAL A 129 -0.77 8.27 -5.85
N ARG A 130 -1.35 7.75 -6.94
CA ARG A 130 -1.28 6.31 -7.25
C ARG A 130 0.18 5.95 -7.45
N PHE A 131 0.65 4.84 -6.89
CA PHE A 131 2.03 4.39 -7.12
C PHE A 131 2.15 2.92 -7.54
N LEU A 132 1.08 2.14 -7.36
CA LEU A 132 1.03 0.72 -7.68
C LEU A 132 -0.41 0.37 -8.06
N ARG A 133 -0.58 -0.46 -9.09
CA ARG A 133 -1.87 -1.06 -9.42
C ARG A 133 -1.72 -2.55 -9.68
N ASP A 134 -2.78 -3.28 -9.37
CA ASP A 134 -2.94 -4.68 -9.73
C ASP A 134 -3.20 -4.86 -11.24
N GLN A 135 -2.90 -6.03 -11.80
CA GLN A 135 -3.10 -6.28 -13.23
C GLN A 135 -4.54 -6.22 -13.71
N GLN A 136 -5.48 -6.52 -12.83
CA GLN A 136 -6.90 -6.55 -13.13
C GLN A 136 -7.61 -5.31 -12.62
N ASP A 137 -6.88 -4.31 -12.12
CA ASP A 137 -7.41 -3.10 -11.50
C ASP A 137 -8.37 -3.36 -10.34
N CYS A 138 -8.26 -4.53 -9.71
CA CYS A 138 -9.11 -4.87 -8.58
C CYS A 138 -8.64 -4.22 -7.27
N VAL A 139 -7.37 -3.77 -7.22
CA VAL A 139 -6.80 -2.99 -6.13
C VAL A 139 -5.77 -2.01 -6.68
N LEU A 140 -5.83 -0.77 -6.22
CA LEU A 140 -4.87 0.29 -6.50
C LEU A 140 -4.36 0.86 -5.17
N TRP A 141 -3.07 1.20 -5.12
CA TRP A 141 -2.43 1.75 -3.92
C TRP A 141 -1.93 3.17 -4.18
N TYR A 142 -2.15 4.02 -3.17
CA TYR A 142 -1.90 5.44 -3.24
C TYR A 142 -1.08 5.89 -2.03
N LEU A 143 -0.22 6.89 -2.23
CA LEU A 143 0.23 7.74 -1.15
C LEU A 143 -0.92 8.66 -0.79
N TYR A 144 -1.26 8.73 0.49
CA TYR A 144 -2.20 9.70 1.02
C TYR A 144 -1.41 10.81 1.71
N LEU A 145 -1.44 12.01 1.13
CA LEU A 145 -0.61 13.15 1.50
C LEU A 145 -1.49 14.23 2.15
N ARG A 146 -1.19 14.59 3.40
CA ARG A 146 -2.01 15.51 4.18
C ARG A 146 -1.40 16.91 4.24
N PRO A 147 -2.20 17.99 4.37
CA PRO A 147 -1.70 19.35 4.56
C PRO A 147 -0.82 19.54 5.82
N THR A 148 -0.95 18.65 6.80
CA THR A 148 -0.12 18.64 8.01
C THR A 148 1.33 18.21 7.75
N GLY A 149 1.63 17.72 6.55
CA GLY A 149 2.92 17.11 6.19
C GLY A 149 3.00 15.62 6.49
N GLU A 150 1.99 15.04 7.15
CA GLU A 150 1.88 13.60 7.35
C GLU A 150 1.55 12.89 6.03
N ALA A 151 2.09 11.69 5.86
CA ALA A 151 1.79 10.83 4.73
C ALA A 151 1.61 9.39 5.18
N SER A 152 0.76 8.64 4.47
CA SER A 152 0.52 7.22 4.72
C SER A 152 0.23 6.50 3.41
N VAL A 153 0.06 5.17 3.47
CA VAL A 153 -0.38 4.38 2.31
C VAL A 153 -1.83 3.99 2.50
N VAL A 154 -2.62 4.19 1.44
CA VAL A 154 -4.01 3.75 1.34
C VAL A 154 -4.20 2.88 0.10
N GLN A 155 -5.28 2.11 0.09
CA GLN A 155 -5.73 1.33 -1.06
C GLN A 155 -7.17 1.67 -1.40
N SER A 156 -7.55 1.40 -2.65
CA SER A 156 -8.92 1.51 -3.13
C SER A 156 -9.19 0.47 -4.22
N CYS A 157 -10.45 0.07 -4.36
CA CYS A 157 -10.93 -0.68 -5.54
C CYS A 157 -11.47 0.24 -6.64
N LEU A 158 -11.50 1.55 -6.41
CA LEU A 158 -11.86 2.58 -7.39
C LEU A 158 -10.60 3.22 -7.95
N ASP A 159 -10.59 3.45 -9.26
CA ASP A 159 -9.57 4.26 -9.90
C ASP A 159 -9.93 5.75 -9.77
N HIS A 160 -9.40 6.40 -8.74
CA HIS A 160 -9.68 7.82 -8.45
C HIS A 160 -9.24 8.78 -9.57
N GLU A 161 -8.32 8.37 -10.45
CA GLU A 161 -7.98 9.19 -11.63
C GLU A 161 -9.14 9.19 -12.63
N TYR A 162 -9.72 8.01 -12.88
CA TYR A 162 -10.90 7.87 -13.71
C TYR A 162 -12.10 8.62 -13.13
N GLU A 163 -12.33 8.49 -11.81
CA GLU A 163 -13.43 9.21 -11.14
C GLU A 163 -13.23 10.73 -11.22
N ALA A 164 -12.02 11.24 -10.97
CA ALA A 164 -11.73 12.67 -11.11
C ALA A 164 -11.97 13.19 -12.54
N GLN A 165 -11.60 12.41 -13.56
CA GLN A 165 -11.86 12.75 -14.96
C GLN A 165 -13.36 12.72 -15.31
N ARG A 166 -14.11 11.79 -14.72
CA ARG A 166 -15.56 11.68 -14.89
C ARG A 166 -16.27 12.87 -14.23
N ASP A 167 -15.86 13.23 -13.02
CA ASP A 167 -16.45 14.34 -12.26
C ASP A 167 -16.16 15.69 -12.90
N GLY A 168 -14.94 15.90 -13.42
CA GLY A 168 -14.59 17.12 -14.17
C GLY A 168 -15.40 17.33 -15.46
N ARG A 169 -16.11 16.30 -15.95
CA ARG A 169 -17.04 16.40 -17.10
C ARG A 169 -18.49 16.68 -16.68
N ARG A 170 -18.81 16.58 -15.39
CA ARG A 170 -20.14 16.85 -14.86
C ARG A 170 -20.25 18.33 -14.43
N THR A 171 -21.45 18.88 -14.53
CA THR A 171 -21.75 20.25 -14.12
C THR A 171 -22.15 20.37 -12.65
N GLU A 172 -22.48 19.27 -11.99
CA GLU A 172 -22.91 19.22 -10.59
C GLU A 172 -22.18 18.08 -9.85
N SER A 173 -21.76 18.36 -8.61
CA SER A 173 -21.16 17.37 -7.71
C SER A 173 -22.25 16.60 -6.97
N ASP A 174 -22.21 15.27 -7.02
CA ASP A 174 -23.11 14.39 -6.26
C ASP A 174 -22.49 14.06 -4.88
N PRO A 175 -23.14 14.45 -3.76
CA PRO A 175 -22.66 14.12 -2.42
C PRO A 175 -22.59 12.61 -2.14
N GLU A 176 -23.52 11.81 -2.69
CA GLU A 176 -23.55 10.36 -2.46
C GLU A 176 -22.33 9.69 -3.11
N GLU A 177 -22.00 10.08 -4.34
CA GLU A 177 -20.80 9.60 -5.04
C GLU A 177 -19.52 10.00 -4.30
N SER A 178 -19.48 11.19 -3.68
CA SER A 178 -18.33 11.62 -2.87
C SER A 178 -18.15 10.76 -1.61
N GLU A 179 -19.25 10.38 -0.95
CA GLU A 179 -19.24 9.47 0.19
C GLU A 179 -18.81 8.05 -0.21
N GLU A 180 -19.28 7.55 -1.36
CA GLU A 180 -18.85 6.26 -1.92
C GLU A 180 -17.36 6.24 -2.24
N GLN A 181 -16.85 7.28 -2.91
CA GLN A 181 -15.41 7.42 -3.20
C GLN A 181 -14.58 7.42 -1.91
N ARG A 182 -15.03 8.14 -0.87
CA ARG A 182 -14.37 8.13 0.43
C ARG A 182 -14.42 6.75 1.10
N ALA A 183 -15.57 6.08 1.07
CA ALA A 183 -15.76 4.77 1.68
C ALA A 183 -14.95 3.65 1.00
N ALA A 184 -14.54 3.85 -0.26
CA ALA A 184 -13.66 2.94 -0.97
C ALA A 184 -12.18 3.04 -0.55
N ILE A 185 -11.79 4.05 0.23
CA ILE A 185 -10.40 4.26 0.66
C ILE A 185 -10.15 3.61 2.02
N PHE A 186 -9.20 2.69 2.05
CA PHE A 186 -8.76 2.02 3.27
C PHE A 186 -7.30 2.36 3.58
N TRP A 187 -7.02 2.67 4.85
CA TRP A 187 -5.66 2.90 5.32
C TRP A 187 -4.92 1.57 5.49
N CYS A 188 -3.69 1.49 4.95
CA CYS A 188 -2.92 0.25 4.85
C CYS A 188 -1.62 0.25 5.66
N ALA A 189 -0.94 1.39 5.78
CA ALA A 189 0.33 1.48 6.48
C ALA A 189 0.67 2.93 6.84
N PRO A 190 1.41 3.16 7.93
CA PRO A 190 1.82 4.50 8.36
C PRO A 190 2.91 5.11 7.46
N SER A 191 3.66 4.29 6.71
CA SER A 191 4.71 4.75 5.79
C SER A 191 4.75 3.90 4.52
N PHE A 192 5.42 4.41 3.49
CA PHE A 192 5.62 3.64 2.28
C PHE A 192 6.61 2.50 2.50
N GLU A 193 7.64 2.69 3.32
CA GLU A 193 8.58 1.63 3.66
C GLU A 193 7.91 0.45 4.37
N GLU A 194 7.05 0.72 5.35
CA GLU A 194 6.32 -0.34 6.06
C GLU A 194 5.41 -1.11 5.09
N PHE A 195 4.66 -0.39 4.26
CA PHE A 195 3.86 -0.99 3.19
C PHE A 195 4.72 -1.88 2.29
N ALA A 196 5.86 -1.38 1.82
CA ALA A 196 6.77 -2.11 0.94
C ALA A 196 7.30 -3.39 1.60
N HIS A 197 7.66 -3.32 2.88
CA HIS A 197 8.15 -4.47 3.64
C HIS A 197 7.07 -5.53 3.85
N ARG A 198 5.85 -5.13 4.23
CA ARG A 198 4.73 -6.07 4.40
C ARG A 198 4.35 -6.71 3.07
N PHE A 199 4.23 -5.91 2.01
CA PHE A 199 3.99 -6.40 0.65
C PHE A 199 5.06 -7.40 0.22
N TRP A 200 6.33 -7.11 0.48
CA TRP A 200 7.45 -8.00 0.17
C TRP A 200 7.36 -9.34 0.90
N ILE A 201 7.18 -9.32 2.22
CA ILE A 201 7.08 -10.53 3.03
C ILE A 201 5.91 -11.39 2.56
N GLU A 202 4.71 -10.80 2.44
CA GLU A 202 3.51 -11.59 2.15
C GLU A 202 3.54 -12.22 0.77
N ASN A 203 4.07 -11.54 -0.25
CA ASN A 203 4.22 -12.11 -1.58
C ASN A 203 5.25 -13.27 -1.59
N ARG A 204 6.32 -13.17 -0.81
CA ARG A 204 7.30 -14.26 -0.68
C ARG A 204 6.75 -15.46 0.10
N VAL A 205 6.04 -15.20 1.19
CA VAL A 205 5.32 -16.23 1.96
C VAL A 205 4.29 -16.93 1.08
N TRP A 206 3.52 -16.17 0.29
CA TRP A 206 2.57 -16.73 -0.67
C TRP A 206 3.26 -17.72 -1.62
N ARG A 207 4.39 -17.33 -2.23
CA ARG A 207 5.14 -18.21 -3.14
C ARG A 207 5.62 -19.47 -2.44
N ALA A 208 6.13 -19.36 -1.22
CA ALA A 208 6.56 -20.52 -0.44
C ALA A 208 5.39 -21.47 -0.13
N THR A 209 4.21 -20.93 0.23
CA THR A 209 3.01 -21.75 0.50
C THR A 209 2.43 -22.42 -0.73
N ARG A 210 2.73 -21.93 -1.95
CA ARG A 210 2.25 -22.50 -3.23
C ARG A 210 3.28 -23.36 -3.95
N GLY A 211 4.57 -23.18 -3.66
CA GLY A 211 5.69 -23.88 -4.30
C GLY A 211 6.37 -24.95 -3.44
N GLU A 212 5.77 -25.32 -2.30
CA GLU A 212 6.24 -26.38 -1.38
C GLU A 212 7.63 -26.17 -0.73
N ASP A 213 8.27 -25.00 -0.88
CA ASP A 213 9.54 -24.68 -0.19
C ASP A 213 9.33 -23.91 1.13
N LEU A 214 8.32 -24.34 1.91
CA LEU A 214 8.14 -23.88 3.28
C LEU A 214 9.34 -24.18 4.20
N PRO A 215 10.05 -25.34 4.07
CA PRO A 215 11.22 -25.62 4.89
C PRO A 215 12.41 -24.68 4.62
N GLY A 216 12.57 -24.20 3.38
CA GLY A 216 13.64 -23.26 2.98
C GLY A 216 13.36 -21.79 3.32
N LEU A 217 12.16 -21.48 3.81
CA LEU A 217 11.75 -20.11 4.13
C LEU A 217 12.63 -19.51 5.24
N GLU A 218 13.05 -18.25 5.10
CA GLU A 218 13.88 -17.60 6.12
C GLU A 218 13.14 -17.47 7.46
N PRO A 219 13.87 -17.47 8.60
CA PRO A 219 13.24 -17.43 9.93
C PRO A 219 12.21 -16.31 10.10
N GLN A 220 12.51 -15.10 9.63
CA GLN A 220 11.60 -13.96 9.73
C GLN A 220 10.27 -14.18 8.99
N LEU A 221 10.31 -14.82 7.80
CA LEU A 221 9.10 -15.10 7.03
C LEU A 221 8.31 -16.26 7.65
N ARG A 222 9.00 -17.23 8.27
CA ARG A 222 8.35 -18.27 9.09
C ARG A 222 7.65 -17.69 10.31
N ASP A 223 8.29 -16.78 11.03
CA ASP A 223 7.68 -16.13 12.19
C ASP A 223 6.46 -15.29 11.78
N HIS A 224 6.54 -14.61 10.64
CA HIS A 224 5.38 -13.92 10.05
C HIS A 224 4.23 -14.90 9.74
N LEU A 225 4.52 -16.07 9.19
CA LEU A 225 3.51 -17.09 8.89
C LEU A 225 2.91 -17.73 10.16
N ARG A 226 3.72 -17.94 11.20
CA ARG A 226 3.30 -18.52 12.49
C ARG A 226 2.28 -17.67 13.24
N HIS A 227 2.29 -16.36 13.04
CA HIS A 227 1.26 -15.45 13.58
C HIS A 227 -0.16 -15.87 13.18
N TYR A 228 -0.31 -16.51 12.02
CA TYR A 228 -1.58 -16.98 11.51
C TYR A 228 -1.90 -18.44 11.86
N ALA A 229 -0.99 -19.15 12.54
CA ALA A 229 -1.26 -20.51 12.98
C ALA A 229 -2.33 -20.49 14.09
N PRO A 230 -3.23 -21.50 14.13
CA PRO A 230 -4.14 -21.63 15.26
C PRO A 230 -3.34 -21.73 16.56
N PRO A 231 -3.84 -21.15 17.67
CA PRO A 231 -3.17 -21.29 18.96
C PRO A 231 -3.00 -22.78 19.28
N GLU A 232 -1.81 -23.18 19.72
CA GLU A 232 -1.58 -24.56 20.16
C GLU A 232 -2.59 -24.90 21.25
N VAL A 233 -3.49 -25.83 20.94
CA VAL A 233 -4.40 -26.38 21.93
C VAL A 233 -3.53 -27.18 22.89
N SER A 234 -3.26 -26.61 24.07
CA SER A 234 -2.64 -27.34 25.17
C SER A 234 -3.57 -28.50 25.53
N VAL A 235 -3.14 -29.73 25.25
CA VAL A 235 -3.82 -30.98 25.66
C VAL A 235 -3.42 -31.32 27.09
#